data_AF-E7AAD7-F1
#
_entry.id   AF-E7AAD7-F1
#
_cell.length_a   1.000
_cell.length_b   1.000
_cell.length_c   1.000
_cell.angle_alpha   90.00
_cell.angle_beta   90.00
_cell.angle_gamma   90.00
#
_symmetry.space_group_name_H-M   'P 1'
#
loop_
_entity.id
_entity.type
_entity.pdbx_description
1 polymer ?
#
loop_
_entity_poly.entity_id
_entity_poly.type
_entity_poly.pdbx_seq_one_letter_code
_entity_poly.pdbx_strand_id
1 'polypeptide(L)'
;MFVTFSMRSFGSACLALFPFTFACLSGHSLTPRNKAHLRELLKNPKIPLSKINTRYIRDMSYLFCLQAPLEKKGICTPYRENFSGIETWDVSHVENMEGMFMNQVHFNHSLKRWNTGHVRNFSYMFANATSFNQPLNSWNTSRGVDFSYMFANATSFNQPLNSWNTSRGVDFSYMFYQAKSFNQPLSRWNRWQREHSPPQNFSYMFANATQFKQNILMWKNLENAQTQGMFLGTKVKTPFSPLSQDIPPNLLKFLHYPKNKKELIALLKDSTIPLESINTGLVEDMSYLFCDKENIYTRLKQLPIRNGSLWATRDSEYNQILEFYHRCTTLENRTNLEGIETWDVSHVKNMEAIFMGRKVGVSLNNWDTSSVINMKAAFAFTAFNQPLDMWEMQHVQDSSFMFYGSRDFNQPLEDWDVSRIQNMSYMFSLTYHFNGNITTWKPASATNLQGMFKYATAFNQPIGSWDVSHVNNMSYLFYGAFMFNQPLNTWDVSRVTDMQKMFFYAKSFNQDISSWNTKKVTNMYKMFAYTKSFSQDLSRWHLDQANVRCMFFHATGMKTFGIAYNLNCS
;
A
#
# COMPACT_ATOMS: atom_id res chain seq x y z
N MET A 1 38.49 -18.39 -58.44
CA MET A 1 37.82 -17.31 -59.20
C MET A 1 36.35 -17.32 -58.82
N PHE A 2 35.87 -16.15 -58.39
CA PHE A 2 34.48 -15.71 -58.30
C PHE A 2 33.48 -16.31 -57.30
N VAL A 3 32.79 -15.34 -56.71
CA VAL A 3 31.84 -15.30 -55.60
C VAL A 3 30.41 -15.28 -56.15
N THR A 4 29.45 -15.49 -55.23
CA THR A 4 28.02 -15.09 -55.22
C THR A 4 27.04 -16.24 -55.53
N PHE A 5 25.89 -16.44 -54.87
CA PHE A 5 24.96 -15.51 -54.21
C PHE A 5 24.20 -16.13 -52.99
N SER A 6 23.43 -15.28 -52.32
CA SER A 6 22.79 -15.35 -50.99
C SER A 6 21.69 -16.39 -50.75
N MET A 7 21.38 -16.61 -49.46
CA MET A 7 19.98 -16.69 -49.02
C MET A 7 19.76 -16.10 -47.61
N ARG A 8 18.78 -15.19 -47.52
CA ARG A 8 18.21 -14.61 -46.31
C ARG A 8 16.99 -15.42 -45.84
N SER A 9 16.88 -15.54 -44.52
CA SER A 9 15.67 -15.44 -43.68
C SER A 9 14.77 -16.65 -43.38
N PHE A 10 14.27 -16.58 -42.13
CA PHE A 10 13.19 -17.29 -41.42
C PHE A 10 13.47 -18.74 -40.96
N GLY A 11 13.17 -19.14 -39.72
CA GLY A 11 12.50 -18.44 -38.62
C GLY A 11 12.59 -19.29 -37.34
N SER A 12 12.71 -18.60 -36.20
CA SER A 12 12.70 -19.19 -34.87
C SER A 12 11.28 -19.62 -34.47
N ALA A 13 11.14 -20.85 -34.00
CA ALA A 13 10.02 -21.27 -33.17
C ALA A 13 10.59 -21.85 -31.87
N CYS A 14 10.44 -21.12 -30.76
CA CYS A 14 10.56 -21.69 -29.42
C CYS A 14 9.27 -21.35 -28.69
N LEU A 15 8.42 -22.37 -28.56
CA LEU A 15 7.18 -22.32 -27.80
C LEU A 15 7.48 -22.00 -26.33
N ALA A 16 6.64 -21.14 -25.77
CA ALA A 16 6.48 -20.97 -24.33
C ALA A 16 5.81 -22.21 -23.74
N LEU A 17 6.41 -22.80 -22.71
CA LEU A 17 5.79 -23.55 -21.61
C LEU A 17 6.87 -23.74 -20.51
N PHE A 18 6.63 -23.20 -19.32
CA PHE A 18 7.37 -23.53 -18.07
C PHE A 18 6.55 -24.60 -17.30
N PRO A 19 7.06 -25.28 -16.24
CA PRO A 19 8.35 -25.09 -15.57
C PRO A 19 9.17 -26.37 -15.28
N PHE A 20 10.39 -26.16 -14.80
CA PHE A 20 11.35 -27.15 -14.28
C PHE A 20 12.09 -28.03 -15.30
N THR A 21 13.24 -27.54 -15.75
CA THR A 21 14.52 -28.26 -15.68
C THR A 21 15.67 -27.29 -15.93
N PHE A 22 16.63 -27.28 -15.02
CA PHE A 22 17.92 -26.59 -15.17
C PHE A 22 18.79 -27.39 -16.15
N ALA A 23 19.32 -26.75 -17.20
CA ALA A 23 20.66 -27.05 -17.71
C ALA A 23 21.12 -26.01 -18.75
N CYS A 24 22.42 -25.70 -18.70
CA CYS A 24 23.25 -24.94 -19.63
C CYS A 24 23.13 -23.40 -19.63
N LEU A 25 23.92 -22.75 -18.76
CA LEU A 25 24.48 -21.43 -19.07
C LEU A 25 25.98 -21.42 -18.78
N SER A 26 26.76 -21.99 -19.71
CA SER A 26 28.16 -21.61 -19.88
C SER A 26 28.23 -20.31 -20.71
N GLY A 27 28.96 -19.32 -20.20
CA GLY A 27 29.45 -18.17 -20.97
C GLY A 27 28.57 -16.92 -21.10
N HIS A 28 27.24 -16.99 -20.96
CA HIS A 28 26.40 -15.83 -21.28
C HIS A 28 26.13 -14.94 -20.06
N SER A 29 26.46 -13.65 -20.17
CA SER A 29 26.15 -12.63 -19.16
C SER A 29 24.69 -12.23 -19.21
N LEU A 30 24.03 -12.18 -18.05
CA LEU A 30 22.65 -11.74 -17.89
C LEU A 30 22.59 -10.21 -17.99
N THR A 31 21.96 -9.69 -19.02
CA THR A 31 21.92 -8.24 -19.29
C THR A 31 20.50 -7.70 -19.05
N PRO A 32 20.18 -7.22 -17.84
CA PRO A 32 18.88 -6.60 -17.57
C PRO A 32 18.65 -5.37 -18.44
N ARG A 33 17.41 -5.20 -18.90
CA ARG A 33 17.00 -4.09 -19.78
C ARG A 33 16.62 -2.83 -19.01
N ASN A 34 16.23 -2.99 -17.75
CA ASN A 34 15.79 -1.92 -16.86
C ASN A 34 16.00 -2.35 -15.39
N LYS A 35 15.77 -1.42 -14.46
CA LYS A 35 15.94 -1.64 -13.01
C LYS A 35 15.05 -2.76 -12.45
N ALA A 36 13.80 -2.87 -12.91
CA ALA A 36 12.87 -3.89 -12.45
C ALA A 36 13.38 -5.30 -12.79
N HIS A 37 13.83 -5.52 -14.02
CA HIS A 37 14.44 -6.77 -14.45
C HIS A 37 15.75 -7.04 -13.69
N LEU A 38 16.57 -6.02 -13.42
CA LEU A 38 17.75 -6.21 -12.56
C LEU A 38 17.33 -6.70 -11.15
N ARG A 39 16.30 -6.11 -10.53
CA ARG A 39 15.80 -6.53 -9.21
C ARG A 39 15.33 -7.99 -9.22
N GLU A 40 14.65 -8.44 -10.26
CA GLU A 40 14.23 -9.85 -10.39
C GLU A 40 15.42 -10.81 -10.42
N LEU A 41 16.49 -10.46 -11.16
CA LEU A 41 17.73 -11.27 -11.16
C LEU A 41 18.39 -11.31 -9.79
N LEU A 42 18.37 -10.19 -9.06
CA LEU A 42 18.99 -10.07 -7.74
C LEU A 42 18.27 -10.87 -6.65
N LYS A 43 16.95 -11.05 -6.77
CA LYS A 43 16.13 -11.88 -5.87
C LYS A 43 16.54 -13.35 -5.90
N ASN A 44 17.19 -13.81 -6.97
CA ASN A 44 17.69 -15.18 -7.05
C ASN A 44 19.10 -15.27 -6.42
N PRO A 45 19.27 -15.91 -5.26
CA PRO A 45 20.57 -16.00 -4.58
C PRO A 45 21.58 -16.87 -5.35
N LYS A 46 21.12 -17.71 -6.28
CA LYS A 46 21.98 -18.59 -7.08
C LYS A 46 22.68 -17.86 -8.22
N ILE A 47 22.25 -16.64 -8.57
CA ILE A 47 22.88 -15.83 -9.62
C ILE A 47 24.05 -15.05 -9.02
N PRO A 48 25.31 -15.34 -9.43
CA PRO A 48 26.46 -14.55 -9.01
C PRO A 48 26.39 -13.15 -9.60
N LEU A 49 26.71 -12.11 -8.81
CA LEU A 49 26.63 -10.72 -9.30
C LEU A 49 27.58 -10.47 -10.47
N SER A 50 28.70 -11.18 -10.52
CA SER A 50 29.68 -11.12 -11.61
C SER A 50 29.16 -11.58 -12.97
N LYS A 51 27.99 -12.24 -13.03
CA LYS A 51 27.34 -12.63 -14.28
C LYS A 51 26.37 -11.59 -14.82
N ILE A 52 26.06 -10.55 -14.05
CA ILE A 52 25.08 -9.52 -14.40
C ILE A 52 25.80 -8.33 -15.07
N ASN A 53 25.34 -7.95 -16.26
CA ASN A 53 25.82 -6.78 -17.00
C ASN A 53 24.89 -5.58 -16.80
N THR A 54 25.36 -4.56 -16.09
CA THR A 54 24.58 -3.37 -15.69
C THR A 54 24.58 -2.22 -16.71
N ARG A 55 25.08 -2.41 -17.94
CA ARG A 55 25.32 -1.32 -18.91
C ARG A 55 24.11 -0.43 -19.25
N TYR A 56 22.89 -0.93 -19.08
CA TYR A 56 21.66 -0.19 -19.38
C TYR A 56 20.99 0.42 -18.14
N ILE A 57 21.54 0.20 -16.96
CA ILE A 57 20.92 0.58 -15.70
C ILE A 57 21.43 1.96 -15.30
N ARG A 58 20.57 2.97 -15.41
CA ARG A 58 20.89 4.34 -14.97
C ARG A 58 20.44 4.64 -13.54
N ASP A 59 19.46 3.89 -13.04
CA ASP A 59 18.93 4.03 -11.68
C ASP A 59 19.15 2.73 -10.90
N MET A 60 19.99 2.81 -9.88
CA MET A 60 20.29 1.74 -8.92
C MET A 60 19.75 2.06 -7.52
N SER A 61 18.83 3.02 -7.39
CA SER A 61 18.26 3.36 -6.09
C SER A 61 17.52 2.17 -5.46
N TYR A 62 17.73 1.96 -4.17
CA TYR A 62 17.08 0.93 -3.35
C TYR A 62 17.16 -0.48 -3.95
N LEU A 63 18.24 -0.77 -4.68
CA LEU A 63 18.36 -1.99 -5.46
C LEU A 63 18.28 -3.25 -4.60
N PHE A 64 18.89 -3.21 -3.41
CA PHE A 64 18.93 -4.31 -2.46
C PHE A 64 17.87 -4.20 -1.35
N CYS A 65 16.86 -3.35 -1.55
CA CYS A 65 15.71 -3.19 -0.66
C CYS A 65 14.47 -3.85 -1.28
N LEU A 66 13.72 -4.63 -0.50
CA LEU A 66 12.46 -5.24 -0.96
C LEU A 66 11.46 -4.19 -1.45
N GLN A 67 11.44 -3.01 -0.83
CA GLN A 67 10.65 -1.84 -1.24
C GLN A 67 11.49 -0.57 -1.09
N ALA A 68 11.27 0.41 -1.97
CA ALA A 68 11.89 1.73 -1.85
C ALA A 68 11.11 2.57 -0.82
N PRO A 69 11.78 3.23 0.14
CA PRO A 69 11.17 4.22 1.05
C PRO A 69 10.40 5.32 0.31
N LEU A 70 9.12 5.52 0.63
CA LEU A 70 8.41 6.75 0.26
C LEU A 70 8.91 7.93 1.14
N GLU A 71 9.12 9.09 0.51
CA GLU A 71 9.49 10.36 1.15
C GLU A 71 10.75 10.37 2.04
N LYS A 72 11.77 9.54 1.76
CA LYS A 72 13.01 9.48 2.56
C LYS A 72 12.80 9.06 4.05
N LYS A 73 11.63 8.52 4.39
CA LYS A 73 11.22 8.10 5.76
C LYS A 73 10.99 6.59 5.95
N GLY A 74 10.96 5.81 4.87
CA GLY A 74 10.68 4.37 4.89
C GLY A 74 11.86 3.44 5.22
N ILE A 75 11.52 2.20 5.54
CA ILE A 75 12.43 1.12 5.97
C ILE A 75 12.88 0.31 4.75
N CYS A 76 14.19 0.24 4.50
CA CYS A 76 14.76 -0.70 3.53
C CYS A 76 14.91 -2.09 4.18
N THR A 77 14.11 -3.08 3.76
CA THR A 77 14.31 -4.48 4.20
C THR A 77 15.30 -5.17 3.25
N PRO A 78 16.49 -5.59 3.73
CA PRO A 78 17.48 -6.25 2.90
C PRO A 78 17.04 -7.68 2.52
N TYR A 79 17.26 -8.11 1.28
CA TYR A 79 16.90 -9.47 0.81
C TYR A 79 18.09 -10.27 0.27
N ARG A 80 19.29 -9.69 0.25
CA ARG A 80 20.49 -10.33 -0.29
C ARG A 80 21.66 -10.12 0.67
N GLU A 81 22.32 -11.21 1.04
CA GLU A 81 23.48 -11.19 1.94
C GLU A 81 24.81 -11.36 1.18
N ASN A 82 24.81 -12.07 0.05
CA ASN A 82 26.01 -12.32 -0.73
C ASN A 82 26.19 -11.26 -1.83
N PHE A 83 27.28 -10.49 -1.72
CA PHE A 83 27.65 -9.45 -2.70
C PHE A 83 28.91 -9.79 -3.50
N SER A 84 29.38 -11.04 -3.45
CA SER A 84 30.53 -11.48 -4.24
C SER A 84 30.30 -11.25 -5.74
N GLY A 85 31.25 -10.56 -6.39
CA GLY A 85 31.19 -10.19 -7.79
C GLY A 85 30.64 -8.79 -8.07
N ILE A 86 30.10 -8.07 -7.07
CA ILE A 86 29.57 -6.71 -7.25
C ILE A 86 30.65 -5.72 -7.71
N GLU A 87 31.90 -5.96 -7.35
CA GLU A 87 33.06 -5.15 -7.73
C GLU A 87 33.33 -5.14 -9.24
N THR A 88 32.72 -6.07 -9.98
CA THR A 88 32.85 -6.21 -11.44
C THR A 88 31.79 -5.43 -12.22
N TRP A 89 30.78 -4.87 -11.55
CA TRP A 89 29.74 -4.10 -12.21
C TRP A 89 30.26 -2.82 -12.85
N ASP A 90 29.84 -2.56 -14.09
CA ASP A 90 30.05 -1.27 -14.74
C ASP A 90 28.93 -0.30 -14.34
N VAL A 91 29.28 0.66 -13.50
CA VAL A 91 28.39 1.72 -13.01
C VAL A 91 28.67 3.08 -13.64
N SER A 92 29.52 3.14 -14.68
CA SER A 92 29.94 4.40 -15.31
C SER A 92 28.80 5.22 -15.93
N HIS A 93 27.64 4.58 -16.14
CA HIS A 93 26.43 5.16 -16.73
C HIS A 93 25.35 5.50 -15.68
N VAL A 94 25.56 5.15 -14.41
CA VAL A 94 24.54 5.28 -13.35
C VAL A 94 24.43 6.74 -12.91
N GLU A 95 23.20 7.21 -12.75
CA GLU A 95 22.85 8.58 -12.36
C GLU A 95 22.22 8.66 -10.95
N ASN A 96 21.58 7.57 -10.47
CA ASN A 96 20.95 7.50 -9.15
C ASN A 96 21.39 6.24 -8.38
N MET A 97 21.93 6.41 -7.17
CA MET A 97 22.34 5.35 -6.25
C MET A 97 21.67 5.47 -4.87
N GLU A 98 20.56 6.21 -4.78
CA GLU A 98 19.87 6.48 -3.52
C GLU A 98 19.52 5.20 -2.77
N GLY A 99 19.96 5.08 -1.51
CA GLY A 99 19.65 3.94 -0.65
C GLY A 99 20.06 2.57 -1.18
N MET A 100 20.99 2.50 -2.14
CA MET A 100 21.38 1.24 -2.79
C MET A 100 21.75 0.14 -1.78
N PHE A 101 22.54 0.48 -0.75
CA PHE A 101 22.97 -0.43 0.31
C PHE A 101 22.41 -0.03 1.69
N MET A 102 21.26 0.66 1.72
CA MET A 102 20.60 1.01 2.96
C MET A 102 20.27 -0.26 3.77
N ASN A 103 20.45 -0.20 5.10
CA ASN A 103 20.22 -1.30 6.04
C ASN A 103 21.00 -2.61 5.77
N GLN A 104 22.01 -2.57 4.90
CA GLN A 104 22.90 -3.73 4.66
C GLN A 104 23.96 -3.82 5.76
N VAL A 105 23.55 -4.21 6.97
CA VAL A 105 24.38 -4.16 8.19
C VAL A 105 25.70 -4.94 8.08
N HIS A 106 25.75 -6.00 7.27
CA HIS A 106 26.94 -6.83 7.04
C HIS A 106 27.72 -6.48 5.77
N PHE A 107 27.26 -5.52 4.97
CA PHE A 107 27.90 -5.19 3.70
C PHE A 107 29.26 -4.51 3.92
N ASN A 108 30.31 -5.10 3.36
CA ASN A 108 31.68 -4.56 3.41
C ASN A 108 32.50 -4.94 2.16
N HIS A 109 31.85 -5.17 1.02
CA HIS A 109 32.53 -5.54 -0.23
C HIS A 109 33.17 -4.33 -0.92
N SER A 110 34.32 -4.51 -1.55
CA SER A 110 35.07 -3.42 -2.17
C SER A 110 34.35 -2.83 -3.38
N LEU A 111 34.23 -1.50 -3.42
CA LEU A 111 33.64 -0.75 -4.53
C LEU A 111 34.67 0.16 -5.24
N LYS A 112 35.97 -0.10 -5.03
CA LYS A 112 37.07 0.78 -5.46
C LYS A 112 37.13 0.99 -6.97
N ARG A 113 36.71 0.00 -7.76
CA ARG A 113 36.76 0.00 -9.24
C ARG A 113 35.59 0.74 -9.90
N TRP A 114 34.58 1.12 -9.14
CA TRP A 114 33.39 1.77 -9.68
C TRP A 114 33.69 3.19 -10.15
N ASN A 115 33.26 3.51 -11.37
CA ASN A 115 33.29 4.86 -11.92
C ASN A 115 31.95 5.57 -11.61
N THR A 116 31.93 6.41 -10.59
CA THR A 116 30.73 7.13 -10.13
C THR A 116 30.55 8.52 -10.76
N GLY A 117 31.32 8.85 -11.80
CA GLY A 117 31.39 10.20 -12.38
C GLY A 117 30.09 10.75 -12.97
N HIS A 118 29.08 9.91 -13.19
CA HIS A 118 27.74 10.30 -13.67
C HIS A 118 26.67 10.40 -12.58
N VAL A 119 26.95 9.91 -11.36
CA VAL A 119 25.97 9.82 -10.29
C VAL A 119 25.65 11.22 -9.73
N ARG A 120 24.36 11.53 -9.64
CA ARG A 120 23.83 12.78 -9.07
C ARG A 120 23.25 12.59 -7.67
N ASN A 121 22.64 11.44 -7.39
CA ASN A 121 22.01 11.16 -6.09
C ASN A 121 22.72 9.99 -5.37
N PHE A 122 23.33 10.29 -4.23
CA PHE A 122 23.98 9.37 -3.30
C PHE A 122 23.25 9.27 -1.94
N SER A 123 22.08 9.89 -1.82
CA SER A 123 21.34 9.94 -0.55
C SER A 123 21.13 8.53 0.02
N TYR A 124 21.21 8.36 1.33
CA TYR A 124 20.99 7.06 2.01
C TYR A 124 21.86 5.87 1.57
N MET A 125 22.82 6.04 0.64
CA MET A 125 23.45 4.91 -0.07
C MET A 125 24.01 3.83 0.86
N PHE A 126 24.60 4.23 2.00
CA PHE A 126 25.14 3.34 3.05
C PHE A 126 24.50 3.61 4.42
N ALA A 127 23.29 4.19 4.45
CA ALA A 127 22.59 4.42 5.70
C ALA A 127 22.37 3.08 6.43
N ASN A 128 22.79 3.02 7.70
CA ASN A 128 22.74 1.84 8.56
C ASN A 128 23.56 0.63 8.06
N ALA A 129 24.49 0.81 7.11
CA ALA A 129 25.48 -0.21 6.74
C ALA A 129 26.60 -0.26 7.80
N THR A 130 26.27 -0.76 9.00
CA THR A 130 27.11 -0.65 10.21
C THR A 130 28.50 -1.28 10.07
N SER A 131 28.66 -2.33 9.25
CA SER A 131 29.96 -2.98 9.00
C SER A 131 30.79 -2.36 7.86
N PHE A 132 30.21 -1.43 7.09
CA PHE A 132 30.85 -0.92 5.88
C PHE A 132 32.05 -0.02 6.20
N ASN A 133 33.22 -0.36 5.67
CA ASN A 133 34.45 0.40 5.88
C ASN A 133 35.43 0.27 4.69
N GLN A 134 34.90 0.19 3.45
CA GLN A 134 35.73 0.06 2.24
C GLN A 134 36.14 1.41 1.66
N PRO A 135 37.35 1.53 1.07
CA PRO A 135 37.84 2.80 0.55
C PRO A 135 37.03 3.30 -0.65
N LEU A 136 36.65 4.57 -0.62
CA LEU A 136 35.88 5.26 -1.69
C LEU A 136 36.63 6.47 -2.28
N ASN A 137 37.89 6.66 -1.93
CA ASN A 137 38.70 7.81 -2.36
C ASN A 137 38.94 7.86 -3.88
N SER A 138 38.73 6.75 -4.60
CA SER A 138 38.81 6.68 -6.07
C SER A 138 37.57 7.19 -6.80
N TRP A 139 36.47 7.43 -6.09
CA TRP A 139 35.20 7.84 -6.68
C TRP A 139 35.24 9.28 -7.19
N ASN A 140 34.65 9.49 -8.37
CA ASN A 140 34.47 10.81 -8.94
C ASN A 140 33.08 11.35 -8.54
N THR A 141 33.04 12.22 -7.55
CA THR A 141 31.80 12.82 -7.03
C THR A 141 31.45 14.19 -7.60
N SER A 142 32.18 14.64 -8.64
CA SER A 142 32.04 16.00 -9.20
C SER A 142 30.67 16.37 -9.75
N ARG A 143 29.79 15.38 -9.98
CA ARG A 143 28.40 15.56 -10.42
C ARG A 143 27.34 15.31 -9.33
N GLY A 144 27.76 14.88 -8.14
CA GLY A 144 26.84 14.59 -7.03
C GLY A 144 26.17 15.86 -6.52
N VAL A 145 24.86 15.77 -6.27
CA VAL A 145 23.96 16.84 -5.82
C VAL A 145 23.43 16.53 -4.42
N ASP A 146 22.95 15.32 -4.17
CA ASP A 146 22.39 14.90 -2.89
C ASP A 146 23.25 13.79 -2.25
N PHE A 147 23.74 14.04 -1.05
CA PHE A 147 24.51 13.15 -0.18
C PHE A 147 23.85 12.97 1.19
N SER A 148 22.60 13.43 1.34
CA SER A 148 21.86 13.37 2.61
C SER A 148 21.79 11.93 3.13
N TYR A 149 22.02 11.76 4.44
CA TYR A 149 22.01 10.45 5.11
C TYR A 149 22.98 9.38 4.56
N MET A 150 23.88 9.70 3.62
CA MET A 150 24.67 8.69 2.89
C MET A 150 25.40 7.68 3.79
N PHE A 151 25.92 8.11 4.94
CA PHE A 151 26.60 7.29 5.95
C PHE A 151 25.94 7.37 7.33
N ALA A 152 24.66 7.73 7.40
CA ALA A 152 23.93 7.79 8.67
C ALA A 152 23.94 6.41 9.35
N ASN A 153 24.37 6.33 10.61
CA ASN A 153 24.55 5.10 11.39
C ASN A 153 25.53 4.06 10.75
N ALA A 154 26.40 4.47 9.83
CA ALA A 154 27.50 3.62 9.34
C ALA A 154 28.64 3.58 10.38
N THR A 155 28.41 2.87 11.49
CA THR A 155 29.22 2.97 12.71
C THR A 155 30.69 2.60 12.54
N SER A 156 31.03 1.71 11.60
CA SER A 156 32.42 1.30 11.33
C SER A 156 33.14 2.14 10.28
N PHE A 157 32.43 3.00 9.54
CA PHE A 157 32.99 3.70 8.39
C PHE A 157 34.02 4.75 8.83
N ASN A 158 35.26 4.64 8.35
CA ASN A 158 36.34 5.58 8.66
C ASN A 158 37.37 5.69 7.51
N GLN A 159 36.90 5.77 6.26
CA GLN A 159 37.75 5.81 5.06
C GLN A 159 37.91 7.24 4.52
N PRO A 160 39.07 7.57 3.91
CA PRO A 160 39.36 8.93 3.48
C PRO A 160 38.43 9.37 2.33
N LEU A 161 37.84 10.55 2.49
CA LEU A 161 36.95 11.19 1.51
C LEU A 161 37.45 12.56 1.02
N ASN A 162 38.66 12.97 1.44
CA ASN A 162 39.25 14.26 1.11
C ASN A 162 39.49 14.47 -0.39
N SER A 163 39.58 13.41 -1.19
CA SER A 163 39.75 13.49 -2.65
C SER A 163 38.46 13.83 -3.41
N TRP A 164 37.30 13.74 -2.76
CA TRP A 164 36.01 13.99 -3.39
C TRP A 164 35.84 15.43 -3.82
N ASN A 165 35.23 15.63 -4.99
CA ASN A 165 34.85 16.95 -5.48
C ASN A 165 33.37 17.19 -5.16
N THR A 166 33.09 17.86 -4.05
CA THR A 166 31.73 18.15 -3.57
C THR A 166 31.19 19.51 -4.03
N SER A 167 31.85 20.17 -4.99
CA SER A 167 31.50 21.54 -5.41
C SER A 167 30.09 21.72 -6.00
N ARG A 168 29.41 20.63 -6.40
CA ARG A 168 28.02 20.63 -6.88
C ARG A 168 27.00 20.12 -5.86
N GLY A 169 27.46 19.68 -4.68
CA GLY A 169 26.57 19.16 -3.65
C GLY A 169 25.68 20.27 -3.08
N VAL A 170 24.41 19.95 -2.90
CA VAL A 170 23.37 20.82 -2.35
C VAL A 170 22.95 20.32 -0.97
N ASP A 171 22.75 19.01 -0.80
CA ASP A 171 22.29 18.43 0.46
C ASP A 171 23.28 17.41 1.02
N PHE A 172 23.76 17.68 2.23
CA PHE A 172 24.63 16.84 3.07
C PHE A 172 24.01 16.61 4.45
N SER A 173 22.73 16.92 4.61
CA SER A 173 22.04 16.79 5.89
C SER A 173 22.12 15.35 6.38
N TYR A 174 22.38 15.18 7.68
CA TYR A 174 22.52 13.88 8.34
C TYR A 174 23.56 12.91 7.74
N MET A 175 24.44 13.35 6.84
CA MET A 175 25.33 12.46 6.07
C MET A 175 26.15 11.52 6.94
N PHE A 176 26.65 11.98 8.10
CA PHE A 176 27.41 11.21 9.09
C PHE A 176 26.71 11.14 10.45
N TYR A 177 25.37 11.28 10.48
CA TYR A 177 24.58 11.17 11.69
C TYR A 177 24.86 9.83 12.38
N GLN A 178 25.24 9.82 13.67
CA GLN A 178 25.64 8.61 14.41
C GLN A 178 26.79 7.77 13.79
N ALA A 179 27.59 8.32 12.87
CA ALA A 179 28.77 7.63 12.33
C ALA A 179 29.90 7.60 13.39
N LYS A 180 29.83 6.61 14.28
CA LYS A 180 30.66 6.55 15.50
C LYS A 180 32.18 6.57 15.24
N SER A 181 32.66 5.88 14.20
CA SER A 181 34.11 5.75 13.93
C SER A 181 34.68 6.83 13.01
N PHE A 182 33.85 7.60 12.31
CA PHE A 182 34.33 8.49 11.25
C PHE A 182 35.13 9.66 11.81
N ASN A 183 36.40 9.79 11.39
CA ASN A 183 37.29 10.87 11.80
C ASN A 183 38.31 11.23 10.69
N GLN A 184 37.91 11.15 9.42
CA GLN A 184 38.80 11.44 8.30
C GLN A 184 38.76 12.90 7.89
N PRO A 185 39.87 13.47 7.39
CA PRO A 185 39.93 14.88 7.01
C PRO A 185 38.98 15.19 5.84
N LEU A 186 38.27 16.32 5.94
CA LEU A 186 37.37 16.84 4.90
C LEU A 186 37.77 18.26 4.43
N SER A 187 39.05 18.60 4.55
CA SER A 187 39.57 19.96 4.32
C SER A 187 39.36 20.49 2.90
N ARG A 188 39.13 19.63 1.89
CA ARG A 188 38.94 20.00 0.48
C ARG A 188 37.47 20.13 0.05
N TRP A 189 36.54 19.92 0.97
CA TRP A 189 35.09 20.00 0.71
C TRP A 189 34.55 21.44 0.71
N ASN A 190 35.41 22.43 0.89
CA ASN A 190 35.12 23.86 0.89
C ASN A 190 35.03 24.51 -0.51
N ARG A 191 34.97 23.73 -1.59
CA ARG A 191 35.07 24.23 -2.99
C ARG A 191 33.74 24.66 -3.63
N TRP A 192 32.64 24.69 -2.88
CA TRP A 192 31.31 25.19 -3.31
C TRP A 192 31.22 26.73 -3.34
N GLN A 193 32.33 27.43 -3.07
CA GLN A 193 32.42 28.88 -2.90
C GLN A 193 32.48 29.71 -4.21
N ARG A 194 31.85 29.26 -5.31
CA ARG A 194 31.71 30.12 -6.50
C ARG A 194 30.46 30.99 -6.35
N GLU A 195 30.54 32.26 -6.74
CA GLU A 195 29.55 33.35 -6.52
C GLU A 195 28.09 33.10 -6.95
N HIS A 196 27.71 31.91 -7.41
CA HIS A 196 26.35 31.57 -7.85
C HIS A 196 25.95 30.12 -7.48
N SER A 197 26.48 29.57 -6.40
CA SER A 197 26.17 28.19 -5.96
C SER A 197 24.94 28.17 -5.05
N PRO A 198 24.00 27.22 -5.23
CA PRO A 198 22.84 27.08 -4.34
C PRO A 198 23.28 26.85 -2.88
N PRO A 199 22.51 27.32 -1.88
CA PRO A 199 22.88 27.16 -0.47
C PRO A 199 22.98 25.68 -0.10
N GLN A 200 24.09 25.29 0.53
CA GLN A 200 24.31 23.93 0.99
C GLN A 200 23.57 23.65 2.30
N ASN A 201 22.97 22.47 2.41
CA ASN A 201 22.39 21.97 3.65
C ASN A 201 23.35 20.98 4.35
N PHE A 202 23.90 21.37 5.49
CA PHE A 202 24.73 20.55 6.38
C PHE A 202 24.01 20.23 7.70
N SER A 203 22.69 20.38 7.75
CA SER A 203 21.92 20.21 8.99
C SER A 203 22.13 18.81 9.56
N TYR A 204 22.48 18.73 10.84
CA TYR A 204 22.73 17.48 11.59
C TYR A 204 23.79 16.56 10.97
N MET A 205 24.64 17.05 10.06
CA MET A 205 25.60 16.24 9.30
C MET A 205 26.45 15.32 10.18
N PHE A 206 26.93 15.80 11.33
CA PHE A 206 27.75 15.01 12.27
C PHE A 206 27.03 14.74 13.59
N ALA A 207 25.72 14.99 13.69
CA ALA A 207 25.04 14.86 14.98
C ALA A 207 25.19 13.43 15.55
N ASN A 208 25.55 13.34 16.83
CA ASN A 208 25.88 12.11 17.57
C ASN A 208 27.07 11.29 17.01
N ALA A 209 27.91 11.85 16.13
CA ALA A 209 29.20 11.25 15.78
C ALA A 209 30.20 11.40 16.92
N THR A 210 30.74 10.29 17.43
CA THR A 210 31.50 10.28 18.69
C THR A 210 33.02 10.44 18.52
N GLN A 211 33.59 10.06 17.38
CA GLN A 211 35.04 10.14 17.11
C GLN A 211 35.45 11.29 16.18
N PHE A 212 34.50 12.01 15.59
CA PHE A 212 34.83 13.11 14.68
C PHE A 212 35.47 14.28 15.45
N LYS A 213 36.74 14.59 15.14
CA LYS A 213 37.56 15.62 15.82
C LYS A 213 38.33 16.51 14.83
N GLN A 214 37.93 16.54 13.56
CA GLN A 214 38.65 17.27 12.53
C GLN A 214 38.46 18.79 12.67
N ASN A 215 39.50 19.56 12.35
CA ASN A 215 39.43 21.01 12.30
C ASN A 215 38.75 21.46 11.00
N ILE A 216 37.49 21.87 11.12
CA ILE A 216 36.64 22.36 10.02
C ILE A 216 36.67 23.87 9.84
N LEU A 217 37.47 24.62 10.62
CA LEU A 217 37.60 26.09 10.51
C LEU A 217 38.13 26.53 9.14
N MET A 218 38.62 25.59 8.32
CA MET A 218 39.00 25.83 6.91
C MET A 218 37.80 25.93 5.95
N TRP A 219 36.60 25.57 6.40
CA TRP A 219 35.35 25.74 5.64
C TRP A 219 34.88 27.19 5.82
N LYS A 220 35.26 28.07 4.88
CA LYS A 220 34.84 29.48 4.87
C LYS A 220 33.38 29.61 4.40
N ASN A 221 32.71 30.70 4.79
CA ASN A 221 31.34 31.07 4.40
C ASN A 221 30.23 30.11 4.89
N LEU A 222 30.45 29.42 6.00
CA LEU A 222 29.44 28.52 6.59
C LEU A 222 28.18 29.27 7.04
N GLU A 223 28.29 30.56 7.32
CA GLU A 223 27.17 31.46 7.58
C GLU A 223 26.14 31.53 6.42
N ASN A 224 26.54 31.15 5.20
CA ASN A 224 25.66 31.13 4.02
C ASN A 224 25.06 29.73 3.76
N ALA A 225 25.29 28.76 4.64
CA ALA A 225 24.80 27.39 4.53
C ALA A 225 23.85 27.06 5.69
N GLN A 226 22.96 26.07 5.52
CA GLN A 226 22.14 25.56 6.63
C GLN A 226 22.97 24.62 7.48
N THR A 227 23.32 25.04 8.71
CA THR A 227 24.19 24.24 9.62
C THR A 227 23.47 23.86 10.92
N GLN A 228 22.13 23.82 10.91
CA GLN A 228 21.32 23.51 12.10
C GLN A 228 21.73 22.16 12.69
N GLY A 229 22.06 22.12 13.99
CA GLY A 229 22.40 20.87 14.67
C GLY A 229 23.60 20.11 14.10
N MET A 230 24.40 20.71 13.21
CA MET A 230 25.48 20.03 12.47
C MET A 230 26.43 19.23 13.36
N PHE A 231 26.70 19.72 14.58
CA PHE A 231 27.60 19.10 15.57
C PHE A 231 26.90 18.62 16.84
N LEU A 232 25.56 18.53 16.84
CA LEU A 232 24.77 18.18 18.03
C LEU A 232 25.25 16.86 18.64
N GLY A 233 25.62 16.85 19.93
CA GLY A 233 26.10 15.64 20.63
C GLY A 233 27.52 15.18 20.26
N THR A 234 28.25 15.91 19.41
CA THR A 234 29.67 15.64 19.12
C THR A 234 30.60 16.33 20.13
N LYS A 235 31.85 15.86 20.25
CA LYS A 235 32.87 16.45 21.15
C LYS A 235 33.64 17.64 20.52
N VAL A 236 33.17 18.18 19.40
CA VAL A 236 33.84 19.26 18.65
C VAL A 236 33.47 20.63 19.24
N LYS A 237 34.45 21.52 19.43
CA LYS A 237 34.18 22.93 19.80
C LYS A 237 33.52 23.64 18.62
N THR A 238 32.27 24.07 18.78
CA THR A 238 31.49 24.69 17.71
C THR A 238 31.87 26.17 17.53
N PRO A 239 31.99 26.67 16.28
CA PRO A 239 32.20 28.09 16.02
C PRO A 239 30.92 28.94 16.09
N PHE A 240 29.73 28.33 16.20
CA PHE A 240 28.44 29.03 16.17
C PHE A 240 27.50 28.59 17.30
N SER A 241 26.65 29.52 17.76
CA SER A 241 25.65 29.30 18.82
C SER A 241 24.45 28.49 18.29
N PRO A 242 23.97 27.46 18.99
CA PRO A 242 22.84 26.64 18.55
C PRO A 242 21.51 27.38 18.72
N LEU A 243 20.76 27.57 17.62
CA LEU A 243 19.36 28.01 17.62
C LEU A 243 18.42 26.79 17.46
N SER A 244 17.38 26.80 18.31
CA SER A 244 16.22 25.89 18.47
C SER A 244 16.46 24.38 18.61
N GLN A 245 15.94 23.84 19.72
CA GLN A 245 15.90 22.41 20.07
C GLN A 245 14.81 21.68 19.30
N ASP A 246 15.02 21.42 18.02
CA ASP A 246 14.30 20.35 17.33
C ASP A 246 15.14 19.07 17.42
N ILE A 247 14.59 18.08 18.12
CA ILE A 247 15.16 16.74 18.25
C ILE A 247 15.16 16.11 16.85
N PRO A 248 16.31 15.61 16.34
CA PRO A 248 16.38 15.04 15.01
C PRO A 248 15.43 13.84 14.84
N PRO A 249 14.90 13.59 13.62
CA PRO A 249 14.17 12.36 13.32
C PRO A 249 15.06 11.17 13.68
N ASN A 250 14.58 10.35 14.60
CA ASN A 250 15.30 9.16 15.03
C ASN A 250 15.33 8.18 13.84
N LEU A 251 16.44 8.15 13.09
CA LEU A 251 16.72 7.06 12.16
C LEU A 251 16.91 5.79 13.00
N LEU A 252 15.84 5.00 13.11
CA LEU A 252 15.81 3.63 13.63
C LEU A 252 16.14 3.49 15.12
N LYS A 253 15.10 3.37 15.94
CA LYS A 253 14.99 2.20 16.80
C LYS A 253 13.53 2.00 17.20
N PHE A 254 12.84 1.08 16.53
CA PHE A 254 11.71 0.45 17.20
C PHE A 254 12.25 -0.07 18.54
N LEU A 255 11.61 0.34 19.63
CA LEU A 255 11.95 -0.07 20.98
C LEU A 255 11.29 -1.41 21.31
N HIS A 256 10.23 -1.75 20.59
CA HIS A 256 9.41 -2.93 20.81
C HIS A 256 9.27 -3.75 19.53
N TYR A 257 9.37 -5.08 19.67
CA TYR A 257 9.31 -6.04 18.57
C TYR A 257 8.31 -7.15 18.93
N PRO A 258 6.99 -6.86 18.93
CA PRO A 258 5.98 -7.88 19.19
C PRO A 258 6.10 -9.01 18.17
N LYS A 259 6.16 -10.25 18.66
CA LYS A 259 6.25 -11.45 17.82
C LYS A 259 4.88 -11.96 17.38
N ASN A 260 3.82 -11.44 17.97
CA ASN A 260 2.45 -11.87 17.75
C ASN A 260 1.47 -10.78 18.19
N LYS A 261 0.20 -10.97 17.83
CA LYS A 261 -0.90 -10.07 18.18
C LYS A 261 -1.03 -9.81 19.68
N LYS A 262 -0.83 -10.81 20.53
CA LYS A 262 -0.99 -10.68 21.99
C LYS A 262 0.04 -9.71 22.56
N GLU A 263 1.30 -9.84 22.14
CA GLU A 263 2.37 -8.90 22.51
C GLU A 263 2.08 -7.49 21.98
N LEU A 264 1.59 -7.37 20.74
CA LEU A 264 1.21 -6.07 20.18
C LEU A 264 0.10 -5.41 21.02
N ILE A 265 -0.96 -6.14 21.36
CA ILE A 265 -2.05 -5.64 22.21
C ILE A 265 -1.52 -5.19 23.59
N ALA A 266 -0.57 -5.92 24.17
CA ALA A 266 0.01 -5.53 25.45
C ALA A 266 0.73 -4.17 25.37
N LEU A 267 1.46 -3.91 24.28
CA LEU A 267 2.11 -2.62 24.02
C LEU A 267 1.08 -1.52 23.75
N LEU A 268 0.02 -1.82 22.99
CA LEU A 268 -1.03 -0.85 22.67
C LEU A 268 -1.84 -0.40 23.89
N LYS A 269 -1.93 -1.23 24.94
CA LYS A 269 -2.60 -0.86 26.19
C LYS A 269 -1.85 0.21 26.99
N ASP A 270 -0.54 0.30 26.84
CA ASP A 270 0.28 1.33 27.47
C ASP A 270 0.33 2.56 26.55
N SER A 271 -0.48 3.58 26.84
CA SER A 271 -0.57 4.79 26.01
C SER A 271 0.72 5.64 25.99
N THR A 272 1.70 5.35 26.85
CA THR A 272 2.98 6.08 26.88
C THR A 272 3.94 5.61 25.78
N ILE A 273 3.72 4.42 25.21
CA ILE A 273 4.54 3.87 24.11
C ILE A 273 4.13 4.54 22.79
N PRO A 274 5.03 5.29 22.11
CA PRO A 274 4.74 5.84 20.79
C PRO A 274 4.51 4.73 19.77
N LEU A 275 3.51 4.86 18.88
CA LEU A 275 3.16 3.79 17.92
C LEU A 275 4.29 3.52 16.93
N GLU A 276 5.02 4.57 16.53
CA GLU A 276 6.18 4.54 15.67
C GLU A 276 7.39 3.82 16.28
N SER A 277 7.35 3.55 17.60
CA SER A 277 8.39 2.78 18.29
C SER A 277 8.15 1.27 18.27
N ILE A 278 7.05 0.80 17.67
CA ILE A 278 6.67 -0.62 17.60
C ILE A 278 6.92 -1.19 16.19
N ASN A 279 7.77 -2.22 16.09
CA ASN A 279 7.98 -2.96 14.85
C ASN A 279 6.92 -4.06 14.69
N THR A 280 6.04 -3.95 13.71
CA THR A 280 4.97 -4.93 13.46
C THR A 280 5.31 -6.00 12.41
N GLY A 281 6.54 -6.04 11.88
CA GLY A 281 6.91 -6.89 10.75
C GLY A 281 6.83 -8.41 11.00
N LEU A 282 6.62 -8.85 12.24
CA LEU A 282 6.38 -10.26 12.61
C LEU A 282 4.91 -10.57 12.93
N VAL A 283 4.01 -9.58 12.93
CA VAL A 283 2.62 -9.74 13.33
C VAL A 283 1.76 -10.04 12.10
N GLU A 284 1.25 -11.27 11.99
CA GLU A 284 0.39 -11.67 10.86
C GLU A 284 -1.11 -11.37 11.09
N ASP A 285 -1.55 -11.21 12.34
CA ASP A 285 -2.95 -10.95 12.70
C ASP A 285 -3.10 -9.61 13.44
N MET A 286 -3.80 -8.67 12.80
CA MET A 286 -4.13 -7.35 13.32
C MET A 286 -5.63 -7.16 13.53
N SER A 287 -6.40 -8.24 13.59
CA SER A 287 -7.84 -8.14 13.77
C SER A 287 -8.22 -7.48 15.10
N TYR A 288 -9.24 -6.62 15.08
CA TYR A 288 -9.81 -5.91 16.23
C TYR A 288 -8.85 -4.99 17.02
N LEU A 289 -7.65 -4.66 16.51
CA LEU A 289 -6.66 -3.92 17.31
C LEU A 289 -7.16 -2.59 17.86
N PHE A 290 -7.86 -1.78 17.05
CA PHE A 290 -8.26 -0.42 17.42
C PHE A 290 -9.77 -0.26 17.53
N CYS A 291 -10.51 -1.36 17.62
CA CYS A 291 -11.97 -1.36 17.65
C CYS A 291 -12.52 -0.46 18.78
N ASP A 292 -13.53 0.36 18.46
CA ASP A 292 -14.16 1.32 19.37
C ASP A 292 -15.61 0.91 19.68
N LYS A 293 -15.79 0.22 20.81
CA LYS A 293 -17.08 -0.34 21.20
C LYS A 293 -18.15 0.73 21.45
N GLU A 294 -17.78 1.86 22.04
CA GLU A 294 -18.71 2.94 22.37
C GLU A 294 -19.21 3.65 21.12
N ASN A 295 -18.33 3.90 20.15
CA ASN A 295 -18.75 4.48 18.88
C ASN A 295 -19.61 3.49 18.09
N ILE A 296 -19.26 2.20 18.04
CA ILE A 296 -20.09 1.17 17.40
C ILE A 296 -21.50 1.18 18.02
N TYR A 297 -21.61 1.15 19.35
CA TYR A 297 -22.90 1.18 20.04
C TYR A 297 -23.71 2.44 19.73
N THR A 298 -23.05 3.60 19.71
CA THR A 298 -23.66 4.88 19.35
C THR A 298 -24.19 4.85 17.92
N ARG A 299 -23.41 4.33 16.97
CA ARG A 299 -23.81 4.20 15.56
C ARG A 299 -24.94 3.20 15.37
N LEU A 300 -24.93 2.08 16.10
CA LEU A 300 -26.00 1.08 16.09
C LEU A 300 -27.34 1.68 16.50
N LYS A 301 -27.37 2.53 17.53
CA LYS A 301 -28.59 3.26 17.95
C LYS A 301 -29.12 4.22 16.88
N GLN A 302 -28.24 4.73 16.03
CA GLN A 302 -28.58 5.67 14.96
C GLN A 302 -28.94 4.98 13.65
N LEU A 303 -28.84 3.65 13.56
CA LEU A 303 -29.22 2.96 12.36
C LEU A 303 -30.71 3.20 12.09
N PRO A 304 -31.13 3.35 10.81
CA PRO A 304 -32.52 3.55 10.42
C PRO A 304 -33.37 2.25 10.60
N ILE A 305 -33.10 1.49 11.65
CA ILE A 305 -33.93 0.40 12.14
C ILE A 305 -35.08 1.06 12.91
N ARG A 306 -36.13 1.48 12.17
CA ARG A 306 -37.32 2.11 12.74
C ARG A 306 -37.86 1.28 13.92
N ASN A 307 -38.01 1.95 15.07
CA ASN A 307 -38.80 1.55 16.23
C ASN A 307 -38.71 0.09 16.66
N GLY A 308 -37.74 -0.24 17.53
CA GLY A 308 -37.90 -1.25 18.59
C GLY A 308 -38.69 -2.51 18.24
N SER A 309 -38.54 -3.03 17.02
CA SER A 309 -39.35 -4.12 16.54
C SER A 309 -38.54 -5.40 16.72
N LEU A 310 -39.19 -6.43 17.25
CA LEU A 310 -38.69 -7.79 17.48
C LEU A 310 -37.98 -8.46 16.27
N TRP A 311 -37.84 -7.77 15.13
CA TRP A 311 -37.21 -8.24 13.91
C TRP A 311 -35.71 -7.90 13.81
N ALA A 312 -35.20 -6.92 14.59
CA ALA A 312 -33.77 -6.59 14.57
C ALA A 312 -32.89 -7.77 15.03
N THR A 313 -33.36 -8.55 16.01
CA THR A 313 -32.68 -9.77 16.49
C THR A 313 -32.81 -10.98 15.56
N ARG A 314 -33.64 -10.90 14.52
CA ARG A 314 -33.81 -11.93 13.47
C ARG A 314 -33.14 -11.56 12.14
N ASP A 315 -32.58 -10.36 12.02
CA ASP A 315 -31.86 -9.94 10.82
C ASP A 315 -30.42 -10.46 10.86
N SER A 316 -30.06 -11.30 9.88
CA SER A 316 -28.74 -11.93 9.78
C SER A 316 -27.61 -10.89 9.68
N GLU A 317 -27.87 -9.72 9.10
CA GLU A 317 -26.93 -8.60 9.05
C GLU A 317 -26.65 -8.05 10.45
N TYR A 318 -27.70 -7.78 11.22
CA TYR A 318 -27.58 -7.23 12.58
C TYR A 318 -26.87 -8.22 13.52
N ASN A 319 -27.18 -9.51 13.42
CA ASN A 319 -26.52 -10.54 14.22
C ASN A 319 -25.01 -10.65 13.90
N GLN A 320 -24.61 -10.58 12.63
CA GLN A 320 -23.19 -10.52 12.26
C GLN A 320 -22.48 -9.28 12.83
N ILE A 321 -23.18 -8.14 12.87
CA ILE A 321 -22.62 -6.93 13.48
C ILE A 321 -22.49 -7.05 15.00
N LEU A 322 -23.48 -7.66 15.66
CA LEU A 322 -23.40 -7.95 17.08
C LEU A 322 -22.23 -8.89 17.41
N GLU A 323 -21.94 -9.88 16.57
CA GLU A 323 -20.77 -10.74 16.73
C GLU A 323 -19.46 -9.92 16.72
N PHE A 324 -19.32 -8.98 15.78
CA PHE A 324 -18.17 -8.07 15.78
C PHE A 324 -18.12 -7.21 17.05
N TYR A 325 -19.26 -6.63 17.44
CA TYR A 325 -19.38 -5.80 18.64
C TYR A 325 -19.00 -6.56 19.93
N HIS A 326 -19.37 -7.83 20.04
CA HIS A 326 -19.05 -8.66 21.19
C HIS A 326 -17.56 -9.06 21.21
N ARG A 327 -16.93 -9.26 20.05
CA ARG A 327 -15.48 -9.53 19.92
C ARG A 327 -14.61 -8.29 20.12
N CYS A 328 -15.18 -7.09 19.98
CA CYS A 328 -14.48 -5.82 20.16
C CYS A 328 -14.02 -5.61 21.60
N THR A 329 -12.71 -5.47 21.81
CA THR A 329 -12.11 -5.05 23.09
C THR A 329 -11.60 -3.62 22.98
N THR A 330 -12.17 -2.69 23.74
CA THR A 330 -11.83 -1.27 23.61
C THR A 330 -10.44 -0.98 24.17
N LEU A 331 -9.59 -0.29 23.40
CA LEU A 331 -8.38 0.36 23.90
C LEU A 331 -8.71 1.81 24.29
N GLU A 332 -9.45 2.01 25.38
CA GLU A 332 -10.01 3.32 25.77
C GLU A 332 -8.97 4.44 25.86
N ASN A 333 -7.73 4.10 26.26
CA ASN A 333 -6.66 5.08 26.46
C ASN A 333 -5.88 5.45 25.20
N ARG A 334 -6.08 4.75 24.07
CA ARG A 334 -5.29 4.97 22.84
C ARG A 334 -6.16 5.46 21.70
N THR A 335 -6.48 6.76 21.76
CA THR A 335 -7.31 7.46 20.77
C THR A 335 -6.48 8.12 19.67
N ASN A 336 -5.24 8.53 19.95
CA ASN A 336 -4.30 9.02 18.93
C ASN A 336 -3.65 7.83 18.22
N LEU A 337 -3.74 7.83 16.89
CA LEU A 337 -3.16 6.80 16.01
C LEU A 337 -1.94 7.31 15.22
N GLU A 338 -1.43 8.50 15.53
CA GLU A 338 -0.17 9.02 14.97
C GLU A 338 1.00 8.05 15.20
N GLY A 339 1.81 7.86 14.17
CA GLY A 339 2.93 6.90 14.15
C GLY A 339 2.56 5.53 13.56
N ILE A 340 1.26 5.18 13.44
CA ILE A 340 0.84 3.89 12.88
C ILE A 340 1.14 3.78 11.37
N GLU A 341 1.27 4.91 10.67
CA GLU A 341 1.67 4.98 9.26
C GLU A 341 3.07 4.39 9.01
N THR A 342 3.87 4.21 10.07
CA THR A 342 5.22 3.64 10.02
C THR A 342 5.25 2.11 10.17
N TRP A 343 4.10 1.49 10.47
CA TRP A 343 4.02 0.05 10.71
C TRP A 343 4.29 -0.75 9.44
N ASP A 344 5.11 -1.79 9.57
CA ASP A 344 5.28 -2.80 8.54
C ASP A 344 4.10 -3.78 8.61
N VAL A 345 3.22 -3.71 7.62
CA VAL A 345 2.05 -4.59 7.48
C VAL A 345 2.18 -5.58 6.32
N SER A 346 3.36 -5.65 5.68
CA SER A 346 3.62 -6.49 4.49
C SER A 346 3.43 -7.99 4.74
N HIS A 347 3.43 -8.43 6.00
CA HIS A 347 3.24 -9.82 6.42
C HIS A 347 1.84 -10.07 7.02
N VAL A 348 1.01 -9.04 7.17
CA VAL A 348 -0.30 -9.14 7.79
C VAL A 348 -1.25 -9.88 6.85
N LYS A 349 -1.89 -10.94 7.36
CA LYS A 349 -2.88 -11.75 6.64
C LYS A 349 -4.31 -11.40 7.05
N ASN A 350 -4.51 -10.94 8.28
CA ASN A 350 -5.83 -10.69 8.84
C ASN A 350 -5.96 -9.28 9.41
N MET A 351 -6.85 -8.48 8.82
CA MET A 351 -7.22 -7.13 9.25
C MET A 351 -8.69 -7.04 9.68
N GLU A 352 -9.32 -8.16 10.05
CA GLU A 352 -10.73 -8.21 10.45
C GLU A 352 -11.03 -7.16 11.54
N ALA A 353 -11.94 -6.22 11.26
CA ALA A 353 -12.40 -5.19 12.20
C ALA A 353 -11.27 -4.35 12.84
N ILE A 354 -10.10 -4.22 12.20
CA ILE A 354 -8.93 -3.51 12.75
C ILE A 354 -9.26 -2.10 13.25
N PHE A 355 -10.06 -1.32 12.51
CA PHE A 355 -10.45 0.06 12.84
C PHE A 355 -11.95 0.24 13.09
N MET A 356 -12.69 -0.85 13.35
CA MET A 356 -14.15 -0.78 13.45
C MET A 356 -14.62 0.24 14.51
N GLY A 357 -15.42 1.22 14.11
CA GLY A 357 -15.91 2.32 14.93
C GLY A 357 -14.86 3.37 15.32
N ARG A 358 -13.59 3.16 15.00
CA ARG A 358 -12.50 4.08 15.34
C ARG A 358 -12.43 5.22 14.32
N LYS A 359 -12.17 6.44 14.76
CA LYS A 359 -11.77 7.52 13.85
C LYS A 359 -10.30 7.33 13.45
N VAL A 360 -10.02 7.33 12.16
CA VAL A 360 -8.64 7.24 11.63
C VAL A 360 -8.31 8.57 10.96
N GLY A 361 -7.39 9.33 11.58
CA GLY A 361 -6.98 10.67 11.11
C GLY A 361 -5.67 10.71 10.33
N VAL A 362 -4.96 9.58 10.26
CA VAL A 362 -3.65 9.43 9.64
C VAL A 362 -3.75 8.72 8.30
N SER A 363 -2.79 8.99 7.41
CA SER A 363 -2.74 8.34 6.09
C SER A 363 -2.26 6.90 6.21
N LEU A 364 -3.10 5.98 5.73
CA LEU A 364 -2.78 4.55 5.67
C LEU A 364 -2.42 4.09 4.25
N ASN A 365 -2.41 5.01 3.27
CA ASN A 365 -2.24 4.64 1.86
C ASN A 365 -0.89 3.93 1.61
N ASN A 366 0.13 4.22 2.41
CA ASN A 366 1.48 3.64 2.29
C ASN A 366 1.62 2.21 2.83
N TRP A 367 0.56 1.63 3.38
CA TRP A 367 0.60 0.28 3.90
C TRP A 367 0.67 -0.75 2.77
N ASP A 368 1.65 -1.66 2.87
CA ASP A 368 1.74 -2.83 1.99
C ASP A 368 0.72 -3.89 2.43
N THR A 369 -0.47 -3.87 1.82
CA THR A 369 -1.52 -4.86 2.08
C THR A 369 -1.43 -6.10 1.21
N SER A 370 -0.32 -6.29 0.48
CA SER A 370 -0.18 -7.36 -0.52
C SER A 370 -0.34 -8.76 0.03
N SER A 371 -0.06 -8.98 1.32
CA SER A 371 -0.25 -10.29 1.98
C SER A 371 -1.62 -10.47 2.64
N VAL A 372 -2.48 -9.45 2.64
CA VAL A 372 -3.76 -9.50 3.36
C VAL A 372 -4.74 -10.43 2.64
N ILE A 373 -5.33 -11.35 3.41
CA ILE A 373 -6.32 -12.33 2.92
C ILE A 373 -7.73 -11.95 3.42
N ASN A 374 -7.83 -11.36 4.61
CA ASN A 374 -9.10 -11.02 5.24
C ASN A 374 -9.15 -9.53 5.63
N MET A 375 -10.07 -8.78 5.03
CA MET A 375 -10.36 -7.36 5.32
C MET A 375 -11.78 -7.15 5.87
N LYS A 376 -12.43 -8.21 6.34
CA LYS A 376 -13.80 -8.18 6.86
C LYS A 376 -13.97 -7.07 7.91
N ALA A 377 -14.94 -6.18 7.70
CA ALA A 377 -15.26 -5.07 8.61
C ALA A 377 -14.10 -4.12 8.97
N ALA A 378 -12.99 -4.10 8.21
CA ALA A 378 -11.77 -3.37 8.58
C ALA A 378 -12.02 -1.90 8.98
N PHE A 379 -12.95 -1.23 8.28
CA PHE A 379 -13.38 0.14 8.52
C PHE A 379 -14.88 0.25 8.81
N ALA A 380 -15.55 -0.78 9.34
CA ALA A 380 -16.98 -0.69 9.64
C ALA A 380 -17.26 0.38 10.73
N PHE A 381 -18.24 1.26 10.51
CA PHE A 381 -18.63 2.40 11.36
C PHE A 381 -17.55 3.45 11.58
N THR A 382 -16.44 3.35 10.86
CA THR A 382 -15.28 4.22 10.96
C THR A 382 -15.57 5.55 10.26
N ALA A 383 -15.31 6.67 10.93
CA ALA A 383 -15.28 7.97 10.27
C ALA A 383 -13.97 8.08 9.46
N PHE A 384 -14.02 7.72 8.19
CA PHE A 384 -12.85 7.58 7.32
C PHE A 384 -13.21 7.90 5.86
N ASN A 385 -12.37 8.71 5.22
CA ASN A 385 -12.48 9.08 3.80
C ASN A 385 -11.09 9.43 3.23
N GLN A 386 -10.03 8.76 3.70
CA GLN A 386 -8.67 8.97 3.21
C GLN A 386 -8.35 7.99 2.07
N PRO A 387 -7.45 8.34 1.13
CA PRO A 387 -7.12 7.51 -0.02
C PRO A 387 -6.56 6.14 0.37
N LEU A 388 -6.91 5.13 -0.43
CA LEU A 388 -6.49 3.72 -0.31
C LEU A 388 -6.09 3.14 -1.68
N ASP A 389 -5.80 3.98 -2.66
CA ASP A 389 -5.46 3.61 -4.05
C ASP A 389 -4.15 2.80 -4.15
N MET A 390 -3.24 2.93 -3.18
CA MET A 390 -2.01 2.14 -3.14
C MET A 390 -2.17 0.78 -2.46
N TRP A 391 -3.37 0.45 -1.95
CA TRP A 391 -3.60 -0.84 -1.32
C TRP A 391 -3.69 -1.97 -2.36
N GLU A 392 -2.97 -3.04 -2.07
CA GLU A 392 -2.89 -4.26 -2.86
C GLU A 392 -3.96 -5.26 -2.39
N MET A 393 -4.88 -5.65 -3.29
CA MET A 393 -6.07 -6.48 -3.00
C MET A 393 -6.03 -7.89 -3.60
N GLN A 394 -4.98 -8.24 -4.35
CA GLN A 394 -4.87 -9.45 -5.17
C GLN A 394 -4.88 -10.78 -4.39
N HIS A 395 -4.75 -10.74 -3.06
CA HIS A 395 -4.84 -11.92 -2.18
C HIS A 395 -6.06 -11.92 -1.27
N VAL A 396 -6.84 -10.83 -1.24
CA VAL A 396 -8.01 -10.71 -0.39
C VAL A 396 -9.11 -11.67 -0.86
N GLN A 397 -9.68 -12.40 0.09
CA GLN A 397 -10.76 -13.38 -0.14
C GLN A 397 -12.08 -12.94 0.51
N ASP A 398 -12.04 -12.17 1.60
CA ASP A 398 -13.22 -11.63 2.29
C ASP A 398 -13.04 -10.14 2.55
N SER A 399 -13.93 -9.33 1.95
CA SER A 399 -14.05 -7.87 2.18
C SER A 399 -15.44 -7.51 2.72
N SER A 400 -16.18 -8.49 3.26
CA SER A 400 -17.53 -8.28 3.75
C SER A 400 -17.54 -7.23 4.87
N PHE A 401 -18.55 -6.37 4.87
CA PHE A 401 -18.70 -5.26 5.81
C PHE A 401 -17.54 -4.23 5.83
N MET A 402 -16.54 -4.29 4.94
CA MET A 402 -15.29 -3.50 5.08
C MET A 402 -15.53 -2.00 5.35
N PHE A 403 -16.49 -1.36 4.68
CA PHE A 403 -16.87 0.05 4.87
C PHE A 403 -18.31 0.23 5.38
N TYR A 404 -18.87 -0.80 6.04
CA TYR A 404 -20.24 -0.80 6.54
C TYR A 404 -20.50 0.42 7.44
N GLY A 405 -21.46 1.28 7.11
CA GLY A 405 -21.83 2.43 7.93
C GLY A 405 -20.79 3.55 7.98
N SER A 406 -19.75 3.49 7.14
CA SER A 406 -18.74 4.56 6.98
C SER A 406 -19.28 5.68 6.11
N ARG A 407 -20.25 6.41 6.65
CA ARG A 407 -21.20 7.29 5.91
C ARG A 407 -20.57 8.21 4.86
N ASP A 408 -19.38 8.72 5.14
CA ASP A 408 -18.68 9.74 4.34
C ASP A 408 -17.63 9.18 3.38
N PHE A 409 -17.39 7.86 3.40
CA PHE A 409 -16.38 7.24 2.54
C PHE A 409 -16.79 7.31 1.05
N ASN A 410 -15.93 7.90 0.23
CA ASN A 410 -16.18 8.12 -1.20
C ASN A 410 -14.88 8.21 -2.03
N GLN A 411 -13.85 7.45 -1.66
CA GLN A 411 -12.57 7.47 -2.37
C GLN A 411 -12.61 6.63 -3.66
N PRO A 412 -11.82 6.99 -4.69
CA PRO A 412 -11.56 6.15 -5.85
C PRO A 412 -10.89 4.83 -5.45
N LEU A 413 -11.28 3.72 -6.07
CA LEU A 413 -10.76 2.37 -5.79
C LEU A 413 -10.51 1.56 -7.08
N GLU A 414 -10.39 2.23 -8.23
CA GLU A 414 -10.31 1.61 -9.56
C GLU A 414 -9.11 0.68 -9.75
N ASP A 415 -8.02 0.89 -9.01
CA ASP A 415 -6.79 0.10 -9.17
C ASP A 415 -6.80 -1.20 -8.35
N TRP A 416 -7.84 -1.45 -7.55
CA TRP A 416 -7.95 -2.67 -6.76
C TRP A 416 -8.24 -3.90 -7.63
N ASP A 417 -7.36 -4.91 -7.54
CA ASP A 417 -7.63 -6.25 -8.05
C ASP A 417 -8.54 -7.03 -7.10
N VAL A 418 -9.85 -7.02 -7.39
CA VAL A 418 -10.87 -7.74 -6.62
C VAL A 418 -11.15 -9.16 -7.15
N SER A 419 -10.35 -9.66 -8.09
CA SER A 419 -10.66 -10.91 -8.82
C SER A 419 -10.70 -12.17 -7.95
N ARG A 420 -10.06 -12.15 -6.78
CA ARG A 420 -10.01 -13.27 -5.82
C ARG A 420 -10.99 -13.16 -4.66
N ILE A 421 -11.69 -12.03 -4.53
CA ILE A 421 -12.61 -11.83 -3.40
C ILE A 421 -13.85 -12.69 -3.60
N GLN A 422 -14.13 -13.57 -2.64
CA GLN A 422 -15.26 -14.50 -2.66
C GLN A 422 -16.51 -13.91 -1.99
N ASN A 423 -16.31 -13.12 -0.94
CA ASN A 423 -17.37 -12.52 -0.14
C ASN A 423 -17.20 -11.00 -0.08
N MET A 424 -18.12 -10.27 -0.71
CA MET A 424 -18.19 -8.80 -0.69
C MET A 424 -19.49 -8.30 -0.03
N SER A 425 -20.16 -9.17 0.73
CA SER A 425 -21.45 -8.84 1.32
C SER A 425 -21.36 -7.63 2.25
N TYR A 426 -22.32 -6.72 2.12
CA TYR A 426 -22.46 -5.50 2.92
C TYR A 426 -21.24 -4.55 2.92
N MET A 427 -20.31 -4.69 1.96
CA MET A 427 -19.06 -3.92 1.92
C MET A 427 -19.27 -2.40 2.01
N PHE A 428 -20.27 -1.86 1.30
CA PHE A 428 -20.66 -0.45 1.31
C PHE A 428 -22.09 -0.22 1.83
N SER A 429 -22.61 -1.14 2.66
CA SER A 429 -23.93 -0.97 3.27
C SER A 429 -23.91 0.26 4.19
N LEU A 430 -24.91 1.14 4.09
CA LEU A 430 -25.06 2.39 4.84
C LEU A 430 -23.92 3.42 4.62
N THR A 431 -23.11 3.25 3.58
CA THR A 431 -22.09 4.20 3.13
C THR A 431 -22.77 5.26 2.24
N TYR A 432 -23.58 6.13 2.86
CA TYR A 432 -24.56 6.99 2.16
C TYR A 432 -24.00 7.83 1.00
N HIS A 433 -22.77 8.34 1.15
CA HIS A 433 -22.11 9.19 0.16
C HIS A 433 -21.25 8.45 -0.86
N PHE A 434 -21.17 7.11 -0.77
CA PHE A 434 -20.29 6.35 -1.66
C PHE A 434 -20.79 6.38 -3.10
N ASN A 435 -19.90 6.86 -3.97
CA ASN A 435 -19.98 6.84 -5.43
C ASN A 435 -18.56 6.83 -6.03
N GLY A 436 -17.58 6.26 -5.33
CA GLY A 436 -16.19 6.15 -5.78
C GLY A 436 -16.06 5.25 -7.00
N ASN A 437 -15.08 5.50 -7.87
CA ASN A 437 -14.91 4.75 -9.11
C ASN A 437 -14.51 3.29 -8.84
N ILE A 438 -15.34 2.35 -9.29
CA ILE A 438 -15.14 0.89 -9.21
C ILE A 438 -15.47 0.19 -10.54
N THR A 439 -15.45 0.95 -11.63
CA THR A 439 -15.91 0.50 -12.96
C THR A 439 -14.98 -0.53 -13.60
N THR A 440 -13.72 -0.53 -13.19
CA THR A 440 -12.64 -1.42 -13.63
C THR A 440 -12.63 -2.78 -12.92
N TRP A 441 -13.38 -2.91 -11.82
CA TRP A 441 -13.41 -4.13 -11.01
C TRP A 441 -13.91 -5.34 -11.79
N LYS A 442 -13.30 -6.50 -11.50
CA LYS A 442 -13.67 -7.79 -12.07
C LYS A 442 -13.89 -8.81 -10.95
N PRO A 443 -15.05 -8.84 -10.29
CA PRO A 443 -15.31 -9.72 -9.14
C PRO A 443 -15.54 -11.19 -9.56
N ALA A 444 -14.64 -11.75 -10.36
CA ALA A 444 -14.81 -13.05 -11.03
C ALA A 444 -14.93 -14.24 -10.07
N SER A 445 -14.36 -14.14 -8.87
CA SER A 445 -14.49 -15.17 -7.82
C SER A 445 -15.63 -14.92 -6.83
N ALA A 446 -16.36 -13.80 -6.95
CA ALA A 446 -17.38 -13.43 -5.97
C ALA A 446 -18.55 -14.42 -6.03
N THR A 447 -18.93 -14.94 -4.87
CA THR A 447 -20.09 -15.83 -4.71
C THR A 447 -21.23 -15.14 -3.95
N ASN A 448 -20.91 -14.12 -3.15
CA ASN A 448 -21.86 -13.40 -2.31
C ASN A 448 -21.68 -11.88 -2.43
N LEU A 449 -22.69 -11.20 -2.99
CA LEU A 449 -22.78 -9.74 -3.08
C LEU A 449 -23.93 -9.18 -2.21
N GLN A 450 -24.45 -9.99 -1.27
CA GLN A 450 -25.59 -9.61 -0.45
C GLN A 450 -25.42 -8.22 0.17
N GLY A 451 -26.37 -7.32 -0.08
CA GLY A 451 -26.41 -6.00 0.54
C GLY A 451 -25.21 -5.09 0.28
N MET A 452 -24.35 -5.38 -0.71
CA MET A 452 -23.10 -4.64 -0.91
C MET A 452 -23.30 -3.11 -1.00
N PHE A 453 -24.38 -2.64 -1.64
CA PHE A 453 -24.73 -1.22 -1.76
C PHE A 453 -26.05 -0.87 -1.03
N LYS A 454 -26.45 -1.67 -0.03
CA LYS A 454 -27.66 -1.42 0.75
C LYS A 454 -27.58 -0.04 1.41
N TYR A 455 -28.52 0.85 1.10
CA TYR A 455 -28.55 2.25 1.54
C TYR A 455 -27.34 3.11 1.11
N ALA A 456 -26.54 2.72 0.10
CA ALA A 456 -25.58 3.62 -0.53
C ALA A 456 -26.34 4.62 -1.43
N THR A 457 -26.95 5.64 -0.84
CA THR A 457 -27.97 6.45 -1.51
C THR A 457 -27.46 7.25 -2.71
N ALA A 458 -26.17 7.61 -2.71
CA ALA A 458 -25.51 8.34 -3.79
C ALA A 458 -24.94 7.44 -4.91
N PHE A 459 -24.88 6.12 -4.71
CA PHE A 459 -24.18 5.21 -5.62
C PHE A 459 -24.87 5.14 -6.99
N ASN A 460 -24.11 5.38 -8.06
CA ASN A 460 -24.59 5.32 -9.44
C ASN A 460 -23.47 5.03 -10.46
N GLN A 461 -22.44 4.27 -10.08
CA GLN A 461 -21.31 3.93 -10.97
C GLN A 461 -21.67 2.84 -11.99
N PRO A 462 -21.17 2.93 -13.25
CA PRO A 462 -21.46 1.95 -14.29
C PRO A 462 -20.70 0.63 -14.05
N ILE A 463 -21.37 -0.31 -13.39
CA ILE A 463 -20.83 -1.64 -13.02
C ILE A 463 -21.33 -2.77 -13.93
N GLY A 464 -21.92 -2.45 -15.09
CA GLY A 464 -22.37 -3.45 -16.07
C GLY A 464 -21.23 -4.32 -16.63
N SER A 465 -19.98 -3.87 -16.54
CA SER A 465 -18.77 -4.59 -16.95
C SER A 465 -18.35 -5.72 -16.00
N TRP A 466 -18.94 -5.81 -14.80
CA TRP A 466 -18.55 -6.80 -13.81
C TRP A 466 -18.88 -8.22 -14.25
N ASP A 467 -17.95 -9.15 -14.05
CA ASP A 467 -18.21 -10.57 -14.13
C ASP A 467 -18.85 -11.06 -12.83
N VAL A 468 -20.15 -11.37 -12.89
CA VAL A 468 -20.95 -11.88 -11.77
C VAL A 468 -21.38 -13.33 -11.96
N SER A 469 -20.79 -14.07 -12.91
CA SER A 469 -21.25 -15.41 -13.29
C SER A 469 -21.09 -16.45 -12.18
N HIS A 470 -20.33 -16.16 -11.12
CA HIS A 470 -20.11 -17.02 -9.95
C HIS A 470 -21.00 -16.67 -8.75
N VAL A 471 -21.73 -15.55 -8.81
CA VAL A 471 -22.54 -15.06 -7.70
C VAL A 471 -23.80 -15.91 -7.55
N ASN A 472 -24.07 -16.36 -6.32
CA ASN A 472 -25.29 -17.08 -5.97
C ASN A 472 -26.26 -16.24 -5.12
N ASN A 473 -25.76 -15.24 -4.39
CA ASN A 473 -26.58 -14.38 -3.52
C ASN A 473 -26.42 -12.89 -3.88
N MET A 474 -27.51 -12.29 -4.35
CA MET A 474 -27.65 -10.84 -4.65
C MET A 474 -28.76 -10.19 -3.82
N SER A 475 -29.21 -10.84 -2.75
CA SER A 475 -30.25 -10.30 -1.88
C SER A 475 -29.83 -8.93 -1.34
N TYR A 476 -30.77 -7.99 -1.29
CA TYR A 476 -30.55 -6.62 -0.80
C TYR A 476 -29.48 -5.78 -1.55
N LEU A 477 -28.90 -6.24 -2.67
CA LEU A 477 -27.71 -5.61 -3.29
C LEU A 477 -27.83 -4.09 -3.48
N PHE A 478 -28.96 -3.60 -4.01
CA PHE A 478 -29.26 -2.18 -4.24
C PHE A 478 -30.44 -1.69 -3.38
N TYR A 479 -30.73 -2.35 -2.26
CA TYR A 479 -31.80 -1.95 -1.36
C TYR A 479 -31.59 -0.49 -0.95
N GLY A 480 -32.51 0.42 -1.26
CA GLY A 480 -32.41 1.82 -0.89
C GLY A 480 -31.29 2.62 -1.57
N ALA A 481 -30.66 2.09 -2.63
CA ALA A 481 -29.71 2.84 -3.46
C ALA A 481 -30.49 3.81 -4.39
N PHE A 482 -30.90 4.96 -3.85
CA PHE A 482 -31.89 5.84 -4.47
C PHE A 482 -31.49 6.35 -5.87
N MET A 483 -30.21 6.62 -6.10
CA MET A 483 -29.70 7.19 -7.35
C MET A 483 -29.30 6.15 -8.39
N PHE A 484 -29.21 4.87 -8.02
CA PHE A 484 -28.67 3.84 -8.91
C PHE A 484 -29.59 3.61 -10.13
N ASN A 485 -29.06 3.83 -11.33
CA ASN A 485 -29.76 3.64 -12.60
C ASN A 485 -28.78 3.33 -13.74
N GLN A 486 -27.91 2.33 -13.56
CA GLN A 486 -26.90 1.92 -14.53
C GLN A 486 -27.23 0.58 -15.20
N PRO A 487 -26.90 0.38 -16.49
CA PRO A 487 -27.26 -0.81 -17.23
C PRO A 487 -26.60 -2.07 -16.64
N LEU A 488 -27.40 -3.13 -16.48
CA LEU A 488 -26.97 -4.44 -15.93
C LEU A 488 -27.34 -5.62 -16.87
N ASN A 489 -27.75 -5.32 -18.10
CA ASN A 489 -28.22 -6.31 -19.08
C ASN A 489 -27.15 -7.34 -19.50
N THR A 490 -25.88 -7.05 -19.24
CA THR A 490 -24.70 -7.88 -19.52
C THR A 490 -24.36 -8.87 -18.40
N TRP A 491 -24.97 -8.75 -17.23
CA TRP A 491 -24.70 -9.64 -16.11
C TRP A 491 -25.24 -11.06 -16.36
N ASP A 492 -24.39 -12.07 -16.21
CA ASP A 492 -24.82 -13.47 -16.16
C ASP A 492 -25.30 -13.83 -14.75
N VAL A 493 -26.61 -13.80 -14.56
CA VAL A 493 -27.26 -14.15 -13.27
C VAL A 493 -27.72 -15.62 -13.20
N SER A 494 -27.28 -16.48 -14.13
CA SER A 494 -27.79 -17.86 -14.25
C SER A 494 -27.48 -18.77 -13.05
N ARG A 495 -26.56 -18.36 -12.16
CA ARG A 495 -26.22 -19.06 -10.91
C ARG A 495 -26.88 -18.46 -9.67
N VAL A 496 -27.53 -17.30 -9.78
CA VAL A 496 -28.15 -16.62 -8.64
C VAL A 496 -29.37 -17.40 -8.14
N THR A 497 -29.45 -17.60 -6.83
CA THR A 497 -30.57 -18.27 -6.16
C THR A 497 -31.40 -17.31 -5.30
N ASP A 498 -30.80 -16.25 -4.76
CA ASP A 498 -31.51 -15.26 -3.93
C ASP A 498 -31.34 -13.83 -4.45
N MET A 499 -32.47 -13.18 -4.76
CA MET A 499 -32.61 -11.76 -5.17
C MET A 499 -33.64 -11.01 -4.30
N GLN A 500 -33.96 -11.51 -3.09
CA GLN A 500 -34.94 -10.85 -2.23
C GLN A 500 -34.55 -9.38 -2.00
N LYS A 501 -35.53 -8.49 -2.17
CA LYS A 501 -35.39 -7.04 -1.97
C LYS A 501 -34.18 -6.39 -2.68
N MET A 502 -33.65 -6.99 -3.75
CA MET A 502 -32.46 -6.51 -4.45
C MET A 502 -32.56 -5.03 -4.87
N PHE A 503 -33.73 -4.59 -5.34
CA PHE A 503 -34.00 -3.21 -5.75
C PHE A 503 -35.04 -2.52 -4.87
N PHE A 504 -35.32 -3.05 -3.68
CA PHE A 504 -36.33 -2.48 -2.78
C PHE A 504 -36.01 -1.01 -2.46
N TYR A 505 -36.95 -0.09 -2.71
CA TYR A 505 -36.71 1.37 -2.62
C TYR A 505 -35.63 1.96 -3.54
N ALA A 506 -35.14 1.27 -4.59
CA ALA A 506 -34.20 1.83 -5.57
C ALA A 506 -34.93 2.77 -6.55
N LYS A 507 -35.37 3.94 -6.07
CA LYS A 507 -36.37 4.80 -6.74
C LYS A 507 -36.08 5.14 -8.20
N SER A 508 -34.81 5.30 -8.59
CA SER A 508 -34.41 5.72 -9.94
C SER A 508 -34.19 4.56 -10.92
N PHE A 509 -34.10 3.32 -10.44
CA PHE A 509 -33.73 2.19 -11.29
C PHE A 509 -34.82 1.88 -12.32
N ASN A 510 -34.47 1.91 -13.60
CA ASN A 510 -35.34 1.57 -14.72
C ASN A 510 -34.58 1.00 -15.93
N GLN A 511 -33.49 0.25 -15.68
CA GLN A 511 -32.67 -0.32 -16.75
C GLN A 511 -33.18 -1.68 -17.20
N ASP A 512 -33.02 -1.98 -18.49
CA ASP A 512 -33.44 -3.26 -19.06
C ASP A 512 -32.64 -4.43 -18.44
N ILE A 513 -33.38 -5.40 -17.94
CA ILE A 513 -32.90 -6.66 -17.35
C ILE A 513 -33.73 -7.85 -17.85
N SER A 514 -34.47 -7.65 -18.95
CA SER A 514 -35.32 -8.68 -19.58
C SER A 514 -34.54 -9.89 -20.08
N SER A 515 -33.22 -9.73 -20.30
CA SER A 515 -32.29 -10.78 -20.74
C SER A 515 -31.82 -11.74 -19.63
N TRP A 516 -32.07 -11.42 -18.36
CA TRP A 516 -31.59 -12.21 -17.24
C TRP A 516 -32.18 -13.63 -17.20
N ASN A 517 -31.32 -14.63 -17.02
CA ASN A 517 -31.74 -16.01 -16.84
C ASN A 517 -32.07 -16.29 -15.36
N THR A 518 -33.36 -16.20 -15.01
CA THR A 518 -33.81 -16.35 -13.61
C THR A 518 -34.18 -17.78 -13.20
N LYS A 519 -33.90 -18.80 -14.02
CA LYS A 519 -34.35 -20.19 -13.79
C LYS A 519 -33.95 -20.78 -12.43
N LYS A 520 -32.82 -20.35 -11.86
CA LYS A 520 -32.31 -20.84 -10.57
C LYS A 520 -32.72 -19.98 -9.38
N VAL A 521 -33.33 -18.82 -9.61
CA VAL A 521 -33.71 -17.92 -8.53
C VAL A 521 -34.92 -18.51 -7.79
N THR A 522 -34.76 -18.77 -6.50
CA THR A 522 -35.82 -19.32 -5.64
C THR A 522 -36.47 -18.25 -4.77
N ASN A 523 -35.86 -17.07 -4.62
CA ASN A 523 -36.38 -16.00 -3.79
C ASN A 523 -36.26 -14.61 -4.45
N MET A 524 -37.40 -13.97 -4.70
CA MET A 524 -37.52 -12.61 -5.24
C MET A 524 -38.45 -11.75 -4.36
N TYR A 525 -38.61 -12.14 -3.09
CA TYR A 525 -39.52 -11.47 -2.15
C TYR A 525 -39.25 -9.96 -2.12
N LYS A 526 -40.27 -9.14 -2.40
CA LYS A 526 -40.17 -7.67 -2.42
C LYS A 526 -39.03 -7.11 -3.32
N MET A 527 -38.57 -7.82 -4.35
CA MET A 527 -37.41 -7.43 -5.18
C MET A 527 -37.50 -5.98 -5.71
N PHE A 528 -38.65 -5.56 -6.24
CA PHE A 528 -38.89 -4.22 -6.79
C PHE A 528 -39.87 -3.39 -5.97
N ALA A 529 -40.24 -3.80 -4.76
CA ALA A 529 -41.21 -3.03 -4.00
C ALA A 529 -40.69 -1.60 -3.72
N TYR A 530 -41.55 -0.60 -3.91
CA TYR A 530 -41.25 0.83 -3.89
C TYR A 530 -40.24 1.35 -4.94
N THR A 531 -39.93 0.57 -5.98
CA THR A 531 -39.08 1.00 -7.12
C THR A 531 -39.93 1.81 -8.10
N LYS A 532 -40.09 3.11 -7.83
CA LYS A 532 -41.10 3.95 -8.50
C LYS A 532 -40.95 4.05 -10.02
N SER A 533 -39.71 4.11 -10.51
CA SER A 533 -39.42 4.33 -11.94
C SER A 533 -39.44 3.05 -12.77
N PHE A 534 -39.36 1.88 -12.15
CA PHE A 534 -39.19 0.61 -12.85
C PHE A 534 -40.46 0.23 -13.64
N SER A 535 -40.29 0.04 -14.94
CA SER A 535 -41.38 -0.19 -15.90
C SER A 535 -40.98 -1.15 -17.04
N GLN A 536 -39.94 -1.95 -16.84
CA GLN A 536 -39.39 -2.85 -17.86
C GLN A 536 -40.26 -4.12 -18.04
N ASP A 537 -40.23 -4.69 -19.25
CA ASP A 537 -40.90 -5.96 -19.55
C ASP A 537 -40.10 -7.15 -19.02
N LEU A 538 -40.73 -7.95 -18.15
CA LEU A 538 -40.14 -9.14 -17.53
C LEU A 538 -40.83 -10.43 -17.98
N SER A 539 -41.58 -10.39 -19.09
CA SER A 539 -42.31 -11.54 -19.65
C SER A 539 -41.43 -12.78 -19.92
N ARG A 540 -40.12 -12.60 -20.09
CA ARG A 540 -39.14 -13.67 -20.32
C ARG A 540 -38.61 -14.34 -19.05
N TRP A 541 -38.93 -13.81 -17.88
CA TRP A 541 -38.43 -14.36 -16.62
C TRP A 541 -39.19 -15.62 -16.21
N HIS A 542 -38.47 -16.58 -15.64
CA HIS A 542 -39.02 -17.77 -15.01
C HIS A 542 -39.34 -17.46 -13.55
N LEU A 543 -40.63 -17.36 -13.21
CA LEU A 543 -41.12 -16.94 -11.89
C LEU A 543 -41.85 -18.04 -11.12
N ASP A 544 -42.14 -19.16 -11.77
CA ASP A 544 -42.96 -20.27 -11.26
C ASP A 544 -42.32 -20.99 -10.07
N GLN A 545 -40.99 -21.01 -9.97
CA GLN A 545 -40.23 -21.65 -8.88
C GLN A 545 -39.77 -20.66 -7.80
N ALA A 546 -39.99 -19.36 -7.98
CA ALA A 546 -39.47 -18.32 -7.11
C ALA A 546 -40.53 -17.81 -6.13
N ASN A 547 -40.13 -17.50 -4.89
CA ASN A 547 -40.96 -16.69 -4.01
C ASN A 547 -41.01 -15.24 -4.51
N VAL A 548 -42.04 -14.91 -5.29
CA VAL A 548 -42.28 -13.58 -5.89
C VAL A 548 -43.25 -12.73 -5.07
N ARG A 549 -43.51 -13.08 -3.81
CA ARG A 549 -44.50 -12.38 -2.98
C ARG A 549 -44.12 -10.90 -2.82
N CYS A 550 -45.07 -10.02 -3.10
CA CYS A 550 -44.94 -8.56 -3.00
C CYS A 550 -43.83 -7.98 -3.87
N MET A 551 -43.42 -8.67 -4.93
CA MET A 551 -42.31 -8.27 -5.80
C MET A 551 -42.45 -6.84 -6.31
N PHE A 552 -43.67 -6.38 -6.62
CA PHE A 552 -43.95 -5.05 -7.17
C PHE A 552 -44.79 -4.17 -6.24
N PHE A 553 -44.79 -4.43 -4.93
CA PHE A 553 -45.62 -3.69 -3.98
C PHE A 553 -45.24 -2.19 -3.99
N HIS A 554 -46.19 -1.31 -4.31
CA HIS A 554 -45.96 0.13 -4.54
C HIS A 554 -44.91 0.49 -5.62
N ALA A 555 -44.64 -0.39 -6.57
CA ALA A 555 -43.83 -0.10 -7.77
C ALA A 555 -44.71 0.55 -8.86
N THR A 556 -44.94 1.85 -8.78
CA THR A 556 -45.91 2.58 -9.61
C THR A 556 -45.66 2.57 -11.13
N GLY A 557 -44.43 2.26 -11.57
CA GLY A 557 -44.10 2.13 -12.99
C GLY A 557 -44.59 0.82 -13.62
N MET A 558 -44.84 -0.23 -12.82
CA MET A 558 -45.29 -1.54 -13.31
C MET A 558 -46.82 -1.60 -13.40
N LYS A 559 -47.37 -1.35 -14.60
CA LYS A 559 -48.82 -1.21 -14.82
C LYS A 559 -49.57 -2.51 -15.19
N THR A 560 -48.93 -3.49 -15.84
CA THR A 560 -49.62 -4.66 -16.43
C THR A 560 -49.22 -6.00 -15.82
N PHE A 561 -47.95 -6.18 -15.46
CA PHE A 561 -47.40 -7.46 -14.97
C PHE A 561 -47.51 -7.63 -13.43
N GLY A 562 -47.73 -6.54 -12.69
CA GLY A 562 -47.58 -6.53 -11.22
C GLY A 562 -48.77 -7.03 -10.40
N ILE A 563 -49.98 -7.11 -10.97
CA ILE A 563 -51.21 -7.34 -10.19
C ILE A 563 -51.27 -8.75 -9.59
N ALA A 564 -50.80 -9.77 -10.33
CA ALA A 564 -50.84 -11.17 -9.89
C ALA A 564 -49.91 -11.48 -8.70
N TYR A 565 -48.84 -10.72 -8.53
CA TYR A 565 -47.75 -11.01 -7.57
C TYR A 565 -47.81 -10.20 -6.27
N ASN A 566 -48.84 -9.36 -6.11
CA ASN A 566 -49.00 -8.44 -4.98
C ASN A 566 -50.15 -8.79 -4.02
N LEU A 567 -50.66 -10.03 -4.07
CA LEU A 567 -51.71 -10.50 -3.17
C LEU A 567 -51.22 -10.57 -1.70
N ASN A 568 -52.04 -10.09 -0.76
CA ASN A 568 -51.79 -10.13 0.70
C ASN A 568 -50.46 -9.49 1.13
N CYS A 569 -50.15 -8.32 0.57
CA CYS A 569 -49.00 -7.49 0.93
C CYS A 569 -49.42 -6.35 1.86
N SER A 570 -48.79 -6.27 3.03
CA SER A 570 -48.87 -5.15 3.96
C SER A 570 -47.56 -4.38 4.08
#